data_AF-A0A4Q2YPF5-F1
#
_entry.id   AF-A0A4Q2YPF5-F1
#
_cell.length_a   1.000
_cell.length_b   1.000
_cell.length_c   1.000
_cell.angle_alpha   90.00
_cell.angle_beta   90.00
_cell.angle_gamma   90.00
#
_symmetry.space_group_name_H-M   'P 1'
#
loop_
_entity.id
_entity.type
_entity.pdbx_description
1 polymer ?
#
loop_
_entity_poly.entity_id
_entity_poly.type
_entity_poly.pdbx_seq_one_letter_code
_entity_poly.pdbx_strand_id
1 'polypeptide(L)'
;MHRVLSYAAYGSLALGGIMHFIIDVVSHHLRSKRIPGPETTLYYGINTAYALGLVLFGLVGLLLIRKAPGLLVQWPMMTLSLAASAGWMAICLLFFDYKEPRAGVVIFASLVLASFFTRPSWSKEPQVRV
;
A
#
# COMPACT_ATOMS: atom_id res chain seq x y z
N MET A 1 14.69 6.15 13.51
CA MET A 1 13.27 6.52 13.29
C MET A 1 12.78 6.06 11.92
N HIS A 2 13.42 6.44 10.80
CA HIS A 2 13.00 6.00 9.45
C HIS A 2 12.71 4.50 9.31
N ARG A 3 13.56 3.61 9.86
CA ARG A 3 13.36 2.16 9.73
C ARG A 3 12.06 1.66 10.36
N VAL A 4 11.70 2.20 11.54
CA VAL A 4 10.44 1.88 12.22
C VAL A 4 9.25 2.40 11.41
N LEU A 5 9.36 3.62 10.87
CA LEU A 5 8.33 4.21 10.02
C LEU A 5 8.15 3.44 8.71
N SER A 6 9.23 2.94 8.10
CA SER A 6 9.13 2.05 6.94
C SER A 6 8.44 0.74 7.29
N TYR A 7 8.77 0.12 8.43
CA TYR A 7 8.07 -1.10 8.88
C TYR A 7 6.59 -0.83 9.12
N ALA A 8 6.25 0.30 9.74
CA ALA A 8 4.87 0.71 9.94
C ALA A 8 4.15 0.98 8.60
N ALA A 9 4.79 1.67 7.65
CA ALA A 9 4.21 1.96 6.34
C ALA A 9 3.87 0.67 5.59
N TYR A 10 4.86 -0.16 5.29
CA TYR A 10 4.66 -1.35 4.48
C TYR A 10 3.92 -2.46 5.24
N GLY A 11 4.07 -2.52 6.57
CA GLY A 11 3.33 -3.44 7.43
C GLY A 11 1.84 -3.10 7.50
N SER A 12 1.49 -1.82 7.70
CA SER A 12 0.09 -1.39 7.68
C SER A 12 -0.54 -1.56 6.30
N LEU A 13 0.22 -1.35 5.22
CA LEU A 13 -0.25 -1.60 3.85
C LEU A 13 -0.60 -3.09 3.64
N ALA A 14 0.32 -4.00 4.01
CA ALA A 14 0.09 -5.43 3.86
C ALA A 14 -1.07 -5.92 4.73
N LEU A 15 -1.12 -5.51 5.99
CA LEU A 15 -2.19 -5.88 6.91
C LEU A 15 -3.55 -5.33 6.45
N GLY A 16 -3.58 -4.06 6.02
CA GLY A 16 -4.77 -3.43 5.47
C GLY A 16 -5.29 -4.17 4.24
N GLY A 17 -4.40 -4.55 3.32
CA GLY A 17 -4.75 -5.38 2.17
C GLY A 17 -5.33 -6.75 2.56
N ILE A 18 -4.72 -7.44 3.52
CA ILE A 18 -5.24 -8.72 4.03
C ILE A 18 -6.64 -8.55 4.61
N MET A 19 -6.84 -7.54 5.47
CA MET A 19 -8.13 -7.26 6.09
C MET A 19 -9.20 -6.91 5.04
N HIS A 20 -8.86 -6.05 4.08
CA HIS A 20 -9.75 -5.69 2.96
C HIS A 20 -10.17 -6.93 2.17
N PHE A 21 -9.22 -7.81 1.82
CA PHE A 21 -9.53 -9.04 1.10
C PHE A 21 -10.46 -9.97 1.90
N ILE A 22 -10.15 -10.20 3.18
CA ILE A 22 -10.95 -11.08 4.04
C ILE A 22 -12.38 -10.56 4.19
N ILE A 23 -12.54 -9.25 4.40
CA ILE A 23 -13.85 -8.64 4.67
C ILE A 23 -14.64 -8.49 3.37
N ASP A 24 -14.09 -7.76 2.39
CA ASP A 24 -14.84 -7.31 1.22
C ASP A 24 -14.90 -8.34 0.09
N VAL A 25 -14.01 -9.34 0.10
CA VAL A 25 -14.03 -10.44 -0.88
C VAL A 25 -14.53 -11.71 -0.23
N VAL A 26 -13.78 -12.28 0.72
CA VAL A 26 -14.07 -13.61 1.27
C VAL A 26 -15.38 -13.61 2.05
N SER A 27 -15.56 -12.69 3.00
CA SER A 27 -16.76 -12.66 3.84
C SER A 27 -18.02 -12.36 3.03
N HIS A 28 -17.95 -11.38 2.12
CA HIS A 28 -19.08 -11.06 1.24
C HIS A 28 -19.45 -12.20 0.29
N HIS A 29 -18.46 -12.92 -0.24
CA HIS A 29 -18.67 -14.07 -1.09
C HIS A 29 -19.35 -15.22 -0.33
N LEU A 30 -18.82 -15.60 0.83
CA LEU A 30 -19.38 -16.68 1.66
C LEU A 30 -20.78 -16.36 2.19
N ARG A 31 -21.11 -15.08 2.35
CA ARG A 31 -22.43 -14.61 2.81
C ARG A 31 -23.41 -14.31 1.68
N SER A 32 -23.02 -14.55 0.42
CA SER A 32 -23.84 -14.25 -0.77
C SER A 32 -24.43 -12.84 -0.76
N LYS A 33 -23.65 -11.85 -0.32
CA LYS A 33 -24.12 -10.46 -0.13
C LYS A 33 -24.51 -9.73 -1.42
N ARG A 34 -24.21 -10.32 -2.58
CA ARG A 34 -24.38 -9.72 -3.91
C ARG A 34 -25.01 -10.75 -4.86
N ILE A 35 -25.92 -10.31 -5.71
CA ILE A 35 -26.59 -11.16 -6.72
C ILE A 35 -25.59 -11.44 -7.87
N PRO A 36 -25.44 -12.67 -8.37
CA PRO A 36 -24.56 -12.95 -9.49
C PRO A 36 -24.90 -12.11 -10.73
N GLY A 37 -23.88 -11.48 -11.33
CA GLY A 37 -24.03 -10.59 -12.47
C GLY A 37 -22.74 -9.82 -12.76
N PRO A 38 -22.67 -9.08 -13.89
CA PRO A 38 -21.49 -8.30 -14.27
C PRO A 38 -21.00 -7.34 -13.18
N GLU A 39 -21.91 -6.67 -12.48
CA GLU A 39 -21.63 -5.71 -11.41
C GLU A 39 -20.94 -6.40 -10.22
N THR A 40 -21.38 -7.62 -9.88
CA THR A 40 -20.80 -8.42 -8.81
C THR A 40 -19.42 -8.95 -9.19
N THR A 41 -19.22 -9.35 -10.45
CA THR A 41 -17.90 -9.72 -10.98
C THR A 41 -16.94 -8.54 -10.91
N LEU A 42 -17.38 -7.34 -11.33
CA LEU A 42 -16.59 -6.12 -11.24
C LEU A 42 -16.25 -5.80 -9.78
N TYR A 43 -17.22 -5.88 -8.88
CA TYR A 43 -17.04 -5.64 -7.45
C TYR A 43 -15.96 -6.58 -6.86
N TYR A 44 -16.06 -7.89 -7.05
CA TYR A 44 -15.04 -8.80 -6.52
C TYR A 44 -13.70 -8.65 -7.21
N GLY A 45 -13.68 -8.39 -8.52
CA GLY A 45 -12.47 -8.15 -9.29
C GLY A 45 -11.69 -6.95 -8.78
N ILE A 46 -12.35 -5.79 -8.62
CA ILE A 46 -11.69 -4.56 -8.16
C ILE A 46 -11.24 -4.68 -6.70
N ASN A 47 -12.06 -5.26 -5.81
CA ASN A 47 -11.68 -5.45 -4.41
C ASN A 47 -10.51 -6.43 -4.27
N THR A 48 -10.50 -7.52 -5.05
CA THR A 48 -9.39 -8.47 -5.06
C THR A 48 -8.12 -7.84 -5.59
N ALA A 49 -8.16 -7.18 -6.74
CA ALA A 49 -7.00 -6.54 -7.35
C ALA A 49 -6.42 -5.43 -6.45
N TYR A 50 -7.29 -4.60 -5.87
CA TYR A 50 -6.91 -3.58 -4.89
C TYR A 50 -6.19 -4.22 -3.70
N ALA A 51 -6.84 -5.18 -3.03
CA ALA A 51 -6.31 -5.78 -1.82
C ALA A 51 -5.00 -6.56 -2.06
N LEU A 52 -4.93 -7.38 -3.10
CA LEU A 52 -3.71 -8.12 -3.43
C LEU A 52 -2.57 -7.17 -3.84
N GLY A 53 -2.88 -6.07 -4.53
CA GLY A 53 -1.90 -5.02 -4.81
C GLY A 53 -1.28 -4.46 -3.53
N LEU A 54 -2.09 -4.12 -2.52
CA LEU A 54 -1.62 -3.65 -1.22
C LEU A 54 -0.76 -4.70 -0.52
N VAL A 55 -1.20 -5.97 -0.51
CA VAL A 55 -0.48 -7.08 0.11
C VAL A 55 0.88 -7.27 -0.53
N LEU A 56 0.94 -7.42 -1.86
CA LEU A 56 2.18 -7.69 -2.58
C LEU A 56 3.16 -6.52 -2.43
N PHE A 57 2.70 -5.28 -2.61
CA PHE A 57 3.57 -4.12 -2.47
C PHE A 57 4.07 -3.94 -1.04
N GLY A 58 3.20 -4.17 -0.04
CA GLY A 58 3.57 -4.17 1.37
C GLY A 58 4.61 -5.25 1.69
N LEU A 59 4.41 -6.49 1.25
CA LEU A 59 5.36 -7.59 1.47
C LEU A 59 6.70 -7.36 0.78
N VAL A 60 6.71 -6.86 -0.45
CA VAL A 60 7.95 -6.49 -1.16
C VAL A 60 8.68 -5.38 -0.39
N GLY A 61 7.96 -4.35 0.06
CA GLY A 61 8.54 -3.31 0.91
C GLY A 61 9.15 -3.87 2.19
N LEU A 62 8.44 -4.73 2.92
CA LEU A 62 8.96 -5.40 4.12
C LEU A 62 10.21 -6.23 3.85
N LEU A 63 10.26 -6.93 2.72
CA LEU A 63 11.44 -7.68 2.28
C LEU A 63 12.62 -6.73 1.99
N LEU A 64 12.37 -5.60 1.32
CA LEU A 64 13.37 -4.58 1.04
C LEU A 64 13.91 -3.93 2.33
N ILE A 65 13.10 -3.68 3.35
CA ILE A 65 13.60 -3.18 4.65
C ILE A 65 14.61 -4.16 5.26
N ARG A 66 14.41 -5.47 5.07
CA ARG A 66 15.29 -6.51 5.61
C ARG A 66 16.56 -6.67 4.79
N LYS A 67 16.47 -6.63 3.45
CA LYS A 67 17.58 -6.97 2.55
C LYS A 67 18.37 -5.76 2.04
N ALA A 68 17.68 -4.63 1.81
CA ALA A 68 18.26 -3.42 1.24
C ALA A 68 17.60 -2.16 1.86
N PRO A 69 17.74 -1.94 3.19
CA PRO A 69 17.03 -0.86 3.89
C PRO A 69 17.33 0.53 3.32
N GLY A 70 18.52 0.73 2.74
CA GLY A 70 18.90 1.98 2.10
C GLY A 70 18.11 2.31 0.83
N LEU A 71 17.53 1.32 0.14
CA LEU A 71 16.81 1.52 -1.13
C LEU A 71 15.49 2.26 -0.90
N LEU A 72 14.80 1.97 0.21
CA LEU A 72 13.48 2.52 0.51
C LEU A 72 13.46 4.01 0.83
N VAL A 73 14.63 4.57 1.18
CA VAL A 73 14.78 6.00 1.46
C VAL A 73 15.37 6.77 0.27
N GLN A 74 15.59 6.11 -0.87
CA GLN A 74 16.00 6.78 -2.09
C GLN A 74 14.81 7.41 -2.80
N TRP A 75 15.09 8.50 -3.53
CA TRP A 75 14.08 9.23 -4.31
C TRP A 75 13.22 8.34 -5.20
N PRO A 76 13.76 7.39 -6.01
CA PRO A 76 12.95 6.57 -6.90
C PRO A 76 11.94 5.69 -6.15
N MET A 77 12.32 5.15 -5.00
CA MET A 77 11.45 4.27 -4.23
C MET A 77 10.36 5.05 -3.48
N MET A 78 10.68 6.26 -3.03
CA MET A 78 9.69 7.18 -2.48
C MET A 78 8.67 7.58 -3.56
N THR A 79 9.13 8.01 -4.73
CA THR A 79 8.22 8.41 -5.82
C THR A 79 7.35 7.26 -6.28
N LEU A 80 7.89 6.05 -6.39
CA LEU A 80 7.12 4.85 -6.70
C LEU A 80 6.04 4.57 -5.64
N SER A 81 6.38 4.69 -4.36
CA SER A 81 5.43 4.45 -3.27
C SER A 81 4.31 5.50 -3.23
N LEU A 82 4.63 6.76 -3.51
CA LEU A 82 3.63 7.84 -3.63
C LEU A 82 2.75 7.68 -4.87
N ALA A 83 3.33 7.29 -6.02
CA ALA A 83 2.59 7.00 -7.24
C ALA A 83 1.62 5.83 -7.04
N ALA A 84 2.07 4.75 -6.39
CA ALA A 84 1.23 3.63 -6.02
C ALA A 84 0.08 4.07 -5.07
N SER A 85 0.39 4.91 -4.07
CA SER A 85 -0.62 5.50 -3.17
C SER A 85 -1.66 6.31 -3.93
N ALA A 86 -1.25 7.12 -4.91
CA ALA A 86 -2.16 7.88 -5.76
C ALA A 86 -3.05 6.95 -6.60
N GLY A 87 -2.49 5.88 -7.16
CA GLY A 87 -3.23 4.87 -7.90
C GLY A 87 -4.29 4.18 -7.04
N TRP A 88 -3.94 3.75 -5.83
CA TRP A 88 -4.92 3.18 -4.89
C TRP A 88 -5.96 4.19 -4.43
N MET A 89 -5.56 5.44 -4.17
CA MET A 89 -6.51 6.51 -3.83
C MET A 89 -7.52 6.73 -4.96
N ALA A 90 -7.08 6.75 -6.21
CA ALA A 90 -7.98 6.86 -7.36
C ALA A 90 -8.98 5.71 -7.40
N ILE A 91 -8.54 4.46 -7.17
CA ILE A 91 -9.45 3.31 -7.05
C ILE A 91 -10.47 3.54 -5.92
N CYS A 92 -10.03 3.98 -4.74
CA CYS A 92 -10.93 4.22 -3.60
C CYS A 92 -11.96 5.34 -3.85
N LEU A 93 -11.62 6.35 -4.66
CA LEU A 93 -12.53 7.44 -4.99
C LEU A 93 -13.54 7.03 -6.06
N LEU A 94 -13.14 6.18 -7.00
CA LEU A 94 -13.97 5.77 -8.14
C LEU A 94 -14.88 4.59 -7.83
N PHE A 95 -14.45 3.66 -6.97
CA PHE A 95 -15.12 2.35 -6.82
C PHE A 95 -15.63 2.07 -5.41
N PHE A 96 -15.19 2.79 -4.38
CA PHE A 96 -15.55 2.50 -2.98
C PHE A 96 -16.37 3.64 -2.35
N ASP A 97 -17.53 3.30 -1.80
CA ASP A 97 -18.42 4.27 -1.13
C ASP A 97 -17.99 4.60 0.32
N TYR A 98 -17.16 3.74 0.91
CA TYR A 98 -16.72 3.84 2.30
C TYR A 98 -15.31 4.44 2.41
N LYS A 99 -14.96 4.95 3.59
CA LYS A 99 -13.81 5.86 3.77
C LYS A 99 -12.57 5.15 4.30
N GLU A 100 -12.72 3.97 4.87
CA GLU A 100 -11.68 3.20 5.56
C GLU A 100 -10.49 2.89 4.63
N PRO A 101 -10.68 2.46 3.37
CA PRO A 101 -9.57 2.25 2.44
C PRO A 101 -8.81 3.54 2.14
N ARG A 102 -9.53 4.67 2.02
CA ARG A 102 -8.93 5.99 1.79
C ARG A 102 -8.04 6.40 2.96
N ALA A 103 -8.52 6.21 4.19
CA ALA A 103 -7.73 6.48 5.39
C ALA A 103 -6.45 5.63 5.43
N GLY A 104 -6.54 4.33 5.09
CA GLY A 104 -5.39 3.44 5.00
C GLY A 104 -4.32 3.92 4.01
N VAL A 105 -4.73 4.36 2.81
CA VAL A 105 -3.83 4.91 1.78
C VAL A 105 -3.16 6.21 2.26
N VAL A 106 -3.91 7.11 2.91
CA VAL A 106 -3.34 8.35 3.47
C VAL A 106 -2.33 8.05 4.57
N ILE A 107 -2.63 7.11 5.46
CA ILE A 107 -1.72 6.67 6.53
C ILE A 107 -0.43 6.13 5.91
N PHE A 108 -0.54 5.25 4.91
CA PHE A 108 0.62 4.71 4.20
C PHE A 108 1.48 5.83 3.59
N ALA A 109 0.88 6.72 2.79
CA ALA A 109 1.60 7.82 2.14
C ALA A 109 2.29 8.74 3.17
N SER A 110 1.61 9.04 4.27
CA SER A 110 2.15 9.87 5.36
C SER A 110 3.36 9.22 6.02
N LEU A 111 3.30 7.90 6.27
CA LEU A 111 4.40 7.14 6.86
C LEU A 111 5.60 7.03 5.92
N VAL A 112 5.38 6.89 4.60
CA VAL A 112 6.45 6.92 3.59
C VAL A 112 7.16 8.28 3.61
N LEU A 113 6.41 9.38 3.58
CA LEU A 113 6.97 10.73 3.66
C LEU A 113 7.76 10.93 4.97
N ALA A 114 7.17 10.57 6.10
CA ALA A 114 7.84 10.68 7.40
C ALA A 114 9.12 9.84 7.47
N SER A 115 9.11 8.62 6.91
CA SER A 115 10.31 7.79 6.81
C SER A 115 11.39 8.46 5.97
N PHE A 116 11.02 9.03 4.83
CA PHE A 116 11.94 9.75 3.95
C PHE A 116 12.57 10.98 4.62
N PHE A 117 11.79 11.80 5.31
CA PHE A 117 12.31 13.00 5.98
C PHE A 117 13.15 12.70 7.22
N THR A 118 12.94 11.54 7.86
CA THR A 118 13.73 11.09 9.01
C THR A 118 14.89 10.16 8.64
N ARG A 119 15.24 10.09 7.35
CA ARG A 119 16.34 9.26 6.85
C ARG A 119 17.71 9.78 7.30
N PRO A 120 18.72 8.91 7.47
CA PRO A 120 20.06 9.31 7.92
C PRO A 120 20.77 10.22 6.90
N SER A 121 21.68 11.08 7.38
CA SER A 121 22.42 12.03 6.53
C SER A 121 23.22 11.38 5.40
N TRP A 122 23.81 10.20 5.63
CA TRP A 122 24.56 9.44 4.62
C TRP A 122 23.72 9.01 3.41
N SER A 123 22.39 9.03 3.51
CA SER A 123 21.47 8.74 2.40
C SER A 123 21.08 9.98 1.59
N LYS A 124 21.61 11.16 1.94
CA LYS A 124 21.32 12.43 1.25
C LYS A 124 22.34 12.77 0.16
N GLU A 125 23.51 12.15 0.20
CA GLU A 125 24.53 12.36 -0.84
C GLU A 125 24.12 11.62 -2.11
N PRO A 126 24.10 12.28 -3.29
CA PRO A 126 23.91 11.60 -4.54
C PRO A 126 25.07 10.61 -4.70
N GLN A 127 24.77 9.32 -4.86
CA GLN A 127 25.75 8.31 -5.26
C GLN A 127 26.16 8.60 -6.71
N VAL A 128 26.95 9.65 -6.93
CA VAL A 128 27.74 9.81 -8.14
C VAL A 128 28.88 8.82 -8.00
N ARG A 129 28.65 7.57 -8.40
CA ARG A 129 29.75 6.67 -8.69
C ARG A 129 30.02 6.74 -10.18
N VAL A 130 31.21 7.25 -10.48
CA VAL A 130 31.89 7.30 -11.78
C VAL A 130 31.86 5.92 -12.45
#